data_AF-A0A9Q8SL28-F1
#
_entry.id   AF-A0A9Q8SL28-F1
#
_cell.length_a   1.000
_cell.length_b   1.000
_cell.length_c   1.000
_cell.angle_alpha   90.00
_cell.angle_beta   90.00
_cell.angle_gamma   90.00
#
_symmetry.space_group_name_H-M   'P 1'
#
loop_
_entity.id
_entity.type
_entity.pdbx_description
1 polymer ?
#
loop_
_entity_poly.entity_id
_entity_poly.type
_entity_poly.pdbx_seq_one_letter_code
_entity_poly.pdbx_strand_id
1 'polypeptide(L)'
;MSLPKTCKAWQVKEAGAPLQLRTADFKAPGKGEVLVKVLACGICHSDVGMQKGELGPVHPRVPGGERVGGAWHGGESVLSGNLWIINKPEMRGVFGEGDRHDRTCATCQLGQSQSCQNGPINGVTRDGGYAEYVTLRAQAVVRVPADLDPAETAPLLCAGVTVFNGIRKMEIPQGSLVAVQGLGGLGHLAAQYATKMGYRVAAISSGAAKAGFASELGAGCFIDSSVEDPVARLKALGGAECKGYQPPCGRAAGARQVVGAHGG
;
A
#
# COMPACT_ATOMS: atom_id res chain seq x y z
N MET A 1 -15.44 2.42 26.84
CA MET A 1 -14.95 3.79 26.64
C MET A 1 -15.99 4.55 25.82
N SER A 2 -16.41 5.74 26.25
CA SER A 2 -17.25 6.63 25.44
C SER A 2 -16.43 7.19 24.28
N LEU A 3 -17.03 7.29 23.09
CA LEU A 3 -16.40 7.91 21.93
C LEU A 3 -16.13 9.40 22.16
N PRO A 4 -15.04 9.97 21.61
CA PRO A 4 -14.77 11.39 21.73
C PRO A 4 -15.79 12.20 20.91
N LYS A 5 -16.05 13.45 21.31
CA LYS A 5 -16.92 14.37 20.55
C LYS A 5 -16.25 14.92 19.30
N THR A 6 -14.93 15.07 19.34
CA THR A 6 -14.11 15.58 18.25
C THR A 6 -12.85 14.74 18.09
N CYS A 7 -12.24 14.81 16.91
CA CYS A 7 -10.97 14.15 16.62
C CYS A 7 -10.10 15.03 15.73
N LYS A 8 -8.78 14.87 15.83
CA LYS A 8 -7.79 15.52 14.99
C LYS A 8 -7.56 14.73 13.70
N ALA A 9 -7.41 15.47 12.61
CA ALA A 9 -7.06 14.93 11.30
C ALA A 9 -6.20 15.92 10.52
N TRP A 10 -5.29 15.41 9.72
CA TRP A 10 -4.53 16.18 8.76
C TRP A 10 -5.25 16.18 7.41
N GLN A 11 -5.55 17.36 6.88
CA GLN A 11 -6.34 17.52 5.67
C GLN A 11 -5.60 18.35 4.62
N VAL A 12 -5.77 17.97 3.36
CA VAL A 12 -5.53 18.82 2.20
C VAL A 12 -6.85 19.47 1.80
N LYS A 13 -6.91 20.81 1.81
CA LYS A 13 -8.14 21.56 1.51
C LYS A 13 -8.47 21.62 0.02
N GLU A 14 -7.45 21.80 -0.80
CA GLU A 14 -7.54 21.92 -2.25
C GLU A 14 -6.24 21.43 -2.90
N ALA A 15 -6.26 21.16 -4.20
CA ALA A 15 -5.10 20.63 -4.91
C ALA A 15 -3.87 21.55 -4.77
N GLY A 16 -2.72 20.97 -4.43
CA GLY A 16 -1.46 21.67 -4.19
C GLY A 16 -1.32 22.29 -2.80
N ALA A 17 -2.40 22.36 -2.00
CA ALA A 17 -2.33 22.95 -0.67
C ALA A 17 -1.49 22.09 0.30
N PRO A 18 -0.83 22.70 1.30
CA PRO A 18 -0.13 21.95 2.33
C PRO A 18 -1.12 21.16 3.20
N LEU A 19 -0.61 20.10 3.82
CA LEU A 19 -1.32 19.33 4.82
C LEU A 19 -1.55 20.21 6.07
N GLN A 20 -2.80 20.34 6.52
CA GLN A 20 -3.15 21.16 7.69
C GLN A 20 -3.84 20.32 8.76
N LEU A 21 -3.39 20.46 10.01
CA LEU A 21 -4.06 19.87 11.15
C LEU A 21 -5.39 20.58 11.38
N ARG A 22 -6.47 19.80 11.49
CA ARG A 22 -7.80 20.29 11.87
C ARG A 22 -8.39 19.43 12.98
N THR A 23 -9.28 20.04 13.74
CA THR A 23 -10.19 19.33 14.64
C THR A 23 -11.54 19.24 13.94
N ALA A 24 -12.13 18.06 13.90
CA ALA A 24 -13.43 17.82 13.29
C ALA A 24 -14.35 17.09 14.25
N ASP A 25 -15.66 17.24 14.06
CA ASP A 25 -16.66 16.46 14.79
C ASP A 25 -16.49 14.97 14.52
N PHE A 26 -16.62 14.20 15.59
CA PHE A 26 -16.55 12.76 15.50
C PHE A 26 -17.73 12.21 14.69
N LYS A 27 -17.43 11.32 13.73
CA LYS A 27 -18.45 10.63 12.93
C LYS A 27 -18.54 9.17 13.37
N ALA A 28 -19.72 8.78 13.86
CA ALA A 28 -20.00 7.39 14.15
C ALA A 28 -19.95 6.53 12.86
N PRO A 29 -19.50 5.27 12.93
CA PRO A 29 -19.51 4.39 11.77
C PRO A 29 -20.95 4.11 11.32
N GLY A 30 -21.17 4.05 10.01
CA GLY A 30 -22.45 3.64 9.43
C GLY A 30 -22.67 2.12 9.47
N LYS A 31 -23.81 1.67 8.94
CA LYS A 31 -24.12 0.23 8.82
C LYS A 31 -23.06 -0.47 7.98
N GLY A 32 -22.47 -1.55 8.51
CA GLY A 32 -21.43 -2.32 7.83
C GLY A 32 -20.06 -1.66 7.83
N GLU A 33 -19.88 -0.60 8.63
CA GLU A 33 -18.61 0.07 8.84
C GLU A 33 -18.07 -0.20 10.24
N VAL A 34 -16.76 -0.09 10.36
CA VAL A 34 -16.03 -0.09 11.62
C VAL A 34 -15.36 1.25 11.81
N LEU A 35 -15.28 1.67 13.06
CA LEU A 35 -14.41 2.76 13.44
C LEU A 35 -13.06 2.18 13.82
N VAL A 36 -11.98 2.76 13.33
CA VAL A 36 -10.62 2.36 13.72
C VAL A 36 -9.98 3.54 14.43
N LYS A 37 -9.50 3.32 15.66
CA LYS A 37 -8.56 4.23 16.31
C LYS A 37 -7.18 4.00 15.71
N VAL A 38 -6.67 4.97 14.97
CA VAL A 38 -5.41 4.86 14.25
C VAL A 38 -4.26 4.92 15.26
N LEU A 39 -3.38 3.92 15.21
CA LEU A 39 -2.14 3.86 16.00
C LEU A 39 -0.95 4.32 15.17
N ALA A 40 -0.92 3.95 13.88
CA ALA A 40 0.05 4.40 12.91
C ALA A 40 -0.58 4.47 11.51
N CYS A 41 -0.09 5.38 10.67
CA CYS A 41 -0.40 5.42 9.25
C CYS A 41 0.87 5.65 8.45
N GLY A 42 1.17 4.77 7.51
CA GLY A 42 2.28 4.94 6.58
C GLY A 42 2.00 6.06 5.57
N ILE A 43 3.07 6.57 4.97
CA ILE A 43 3.04 7.67 4.01
C ILE A 43 3.43 7.11 2.64
N CYS A 44 2.49 7.14 1.69
CA CYS A 44 2.70 6.62 0.36
C CYS A 44 2.83 7.75 -0.67
N HIS A 45 3.48 7.47 -1.79
CA HIS A 45 3.56 8.40 -2.91
C HIS A 45 2.17 8.71 -3.49
N SER A 46 1.21 7.81 -3.35
CA SER A 46 -0.20 8.06 -3.72
C SER A 46 -0.81 9.22 -2.93
N ASP A 47 -0.41 9.44 -1.67
CA ASP A 47 -0.89 10.57 -0.87
C ASP A 47 -0.37 11.90 -1.41
N VAL A 48 0.85 11.91 -1.96
CA VAL A 48 1.43 13.07 -2.66
C VAL A 48 0.67 13.35 -3.96
N GLY A 49 0.35 12.31 -4.75
CA GLY A 49 -0.48 12.45 -5.95
C GLY A 49 -1.88 12.98 -5.63
N MET A 50 -2.49 12.50 -4.54
CA MET A 50 -3.74 13.04 -4.02
C MET A 50 -3.59 14.53 -3.70
N GLN A 51 -2.57 14.90 -2.89
CA GLN A 51 -2.32 16.28 -2.50
C GLN A 51 -2.16 17.21 -3.71
N LYS A 52 -1.46 16.77 -4.76
CA LYS A 52 -1.25 17.56 -6.00
C LYS A 52 -2.49 17.66 -6.89
N GLY A 53 -3.55 16.88 -6.62
CA GLY A 53 -4.74 16.82 -7.46
C GLY A 53 -4.63 15.88 -8.66
N GLU A 54 -3.61 15.02 -8.71
CA GLU A 54 -3.38 14.06 -9.81
C GLU A 54 -4.44 12.94 -9.85
N LEU A 55 -5.19 12.77 -8.76
CA LEU A 55 -6.24 11.75 -8.62
C LEU A 55 -7.66 12.30 -8.87
N GLY A 56 -7.77 13.51 -9.43
CA GLY A 56 -9.03 14.18 -9.73
C GLY A 56 -9.54 15.09 -8.60
N PRO A 57 -10.79 15.59 -8.69
CA PRO A 57 -11.36 16.58 -7.77
C PRO A 57 -11.82 15.92 -6.47
N VAL A 58 -10.86 15.43 -5.68
CA VAL A 58 -11.14 14.61 -4.49
C VAL A 58 -11.06 15.36 -3.16
N HIS A 59 -10.73 16.65 -3.22
CA HIS A 59 -10.58 17.56 -2.09
C HIS A 59 -11.93 18.18 -1.66
N PRO A 60 -12.08 18.58 -0.38
CA PRO A 60 -11.08 18.47 0.69
C PRO A 60 -10.98 17.04 1.22
N ARG A 61 -9.76 16.59 1.56
CA ARG A 61 -9.48 15.17 1.88
C ARG A 61 -8.46 14.98 2.99
N VAL A 62 -8.74 14.03 3.88
CA VAL A 62 -7.73 13.43 4.77
C VAL A 62 -7.05 12.28 4.01
N PRO A 63 -5.72 12.32 3.74
CA PRO A 63 -4.99 11.22 3.08
C PRO A 63 -4.79 10.00 4.00
N GLY A 64 -4.09 8.98 3.51
CA GLY A 64 -3.60 7.85 4.29
C GLY A 64 -4.32 6.53 3.99
N GLY A 65 -3.69 5.70 3.15
CA GLY A 65 -4.15 4.34 2.83
C GLY A 65 -3.59 3.25 3.76
N GLU A 66 -2.50 3.54 4.46
CA GLU A 66 -1.64 2.55 5.16
C GLU A 66 -1.83 2.55 6.68
N ARG A 67 -3.06 2.36 7.19
CA ARG A 67 -3.33 2.51 8.64
C ARG A 67 -3.36 1.20 9.41
N VAL A 68 -2.84 1.23 10.63
CA VAL A 68 -2.95 0.17 11.63
C VAL A 68 -3.62 0.74 12.87
N GLY A 69 -4.60 0.03 13.42
CA GLY A 69 -5.34 0.51 14.58
C GLY A 69 -6.15 -0.55 15.31
N GLY A 70 -6.84 -0.12 16.36
CA GLY A 70 -7.84 -0.93 17.06
C GLY A 70 -9.23 -0.64 16.51
N ALA A 71 -9.97 -1.68 16.11
CA ALA A 71 -11.32 -1.54 15.62
C ALA A 71 -12.31 -1.44 16.81
N TRP A 72 -13.16 -0.41 16.78
CA TRP A 72 -14.31 -0.25 17.64
C TRP A 72 -15.60 -0.49 16.83
N HIS A 73 -16.46 -1.36 17.34
CA HIS A 73 -17.79 -1.61 16.81
C HIS A 73 -18.82 -0.87 17.64
N GLY A 74 -19.73 -0.17 16.96
CA GLY A 74 -20.78 0.64 17.57
C GLY A 74 -21.85 -0.14 18.32
N GLY A 75 -21.49 -0.73 19.45
CA GLY A 75 -22.42 -1.40 20.39
C GLY A 75 -23.03 -2.71 19.88
N GLU A 76 -23.12 -2.92 18.57
CA GLU A 76 -23.60 -4.15 17.95
C GLU A 76 -22.49 -4.84 17.15
N SER A 77 -22.44 -6.17 17.31
CA SER A 77 -21.46 -7.04 16.65
C SER A 77 -21.82 -7.18 15.17
N VAL A 78 -21.01 -6.66 14.24
CA VAL A 78 -21.22 -6.97 12.81
C VAL A 78 -20.65 -8.36 12.52
N LEU A 79 -21.51 -9.36 12.64
CA LEU A 79 -21.33 -10.68 12.04
C LEU A 79 -21.63 -10.55 10.54
N SER A 80 -20.64 -10.21 9.73
CA SER A 80 -20.75 -10.39 8.27
C SER A 80 -19.87 -11.54 7.82
N GLY A 81 -20.45 -12.74 7.85
CA GLY A 81 -20.20 -13.86 6.93
C GLY A 81 -18.86 -14.59 6.95
N ASN A 82 -17.74 -13.92 7.20
CA ASN A 82 -16.39 -14.51 7.30
C ASN A 82 -15.41 -13.65 8.10
N LEU A 83 -15.91 -12.59 8.75
CA LEU A 83 -15.07 -11.58 9.39
C LEU A 83 -15.30 -11.56 10.90
N TRP A 84 -14.39 -12.23 11.61
CA TRP A 84 -14.35 -12.25 13.07
C TRP A 84 -13.80 -10.92 13.61
N ILE A 85 -14.58 -9.83 13.49
CA ILE A 85 -14.31 -8.56 14.19
C ILE A 85 -15.20 -8.51 15.43
N ILE A 86 -14.99 -9.42 16.39
CA ILE A 86 -15.77 -9.43 17.61
C ILE A 86 -14.83 -9.62 18.80
N ASN A 87 -14.72 -8.56 19.62
CA ASN A 87 -14.28 -8.57 21.02
C ASN A 87 -12.92 -9.18 21.38
N LYS A 88 -11.99 -9.26 20.43
CA LYS A 88 -10.62 -9.67 20.72
C LYS A 88 -9.70 -8.46 20.76
N PRO A 89 -9.35 -7.90 21.95
CA PRO A 89 -8.38 -6.80 22.06
C PRO A 89 -7.01 -7.14 21.44
N GLU A 90 -6.73 -8.42 21.20
CA GLU A 90 -5.56 -8.93 20.48
C GLU A 90 -5.63 -8.79 18.94
N MET A 91 -6.69 -8.19 18.39
CA MET A 91 -6.88 -8.00 16.95
C MET A 91 -6.69 -6.54 16.58
N ARG A 92 -5.56 -6.21 15.95
CA ARG A 92 -5.35 -4.92 15.28
C ARG A 92 -5.84 -5.06 13.83
N GLY A 93 -6.34 -3.99 13.24
CA GLY A 93 -6.71 -3.93 11.83
C GLY A 93 -6.78 -2.47 11.34
N VAL A 94 -6.43 -2.03 10.11
CA VAL A 94 -6.66 -2.62 8.78
C VAL A 94 -6.18 -1.79 7.58
N PHE A 95 -5.80 -2.53 6.53
CA PHE A 95 -5.56 -2.15 5.13
C PHE A 95 -6.72 -1.44 4.40
N GLY A 96 -6.42 -0.31 3.73
CA GLY A 96 -7.43 0.59 3.18
C GLY A 96 -7.67 0.59 1.66
N GLU A 97 -7.20 -0.40 0.89
CA GLU A 97 -7.55 -0.49 -0.55
C GLU A 97 -8.57 -1.58 -0.88
N GLY A 98 -8.83 -2.51 0.06
CA GLY A 98 -9.80 -3.60 -0.14
C GLY A 98 -11.28 -3.16 -0.14
N ASP A 99 -11.57 -1.89 0.17
CA ASP A 99 -12.91 -1.33 0.23
C ASP A 99 -13.42 -0.78 -1.12
N ARG A 100 -12.52 -0.72 -2.12
CA ARG A 100 -12.76 -0.24 -3.48
C ARG A 100 -13.70 -1.18 -4.24
N HIS A 101 -14.99 -1.16 -3.95
CA HIS A 101 -15.95 -1.94 -4.74
C HIS A 101 -17.36 -1.31 -4.72
N ASP A 102 -18.10 -1.48 -5.81
CA ASP A 102 -19.54 -1.21 -5.92
C ASP A 102 -20.38 -2.51 -5.83
N ARG A 103 -19.72 -3.67 -5.88
CA ARG A 103 -20.31 -5.02 -5.95
C ARG A 103 -21.08 -5.34 -7.23
N THR A 104 -21.16 -4.42 -8.17
CA THR A 104 -22.03 -4.57 -9.36
C THR A 104 -21.24 -4.52 -10.66
N CYS A 105 -20.09 -3.84 -10.71
CA CYS A 105 -19.29 -3.81 -11.93
C CYS A 105 -18.54 -5.13 -12.17
N ALA A 106 -18.13 -5.33 -13.43
CA ALA A 106 -17.48 -6.55 -13.88
C ALA A 106 -16.24 -6.93 -13.05
N THR A 107 -15.38 -5.97 -12.70
CA THR A 107 -14.19 -6.25 -11.88
C THR A 107 -14.58 -6.70 -10.47
N CYS A 108 -15.63 -6.13 -9.87
CA CYS A 108 -16.11 -6.59 -8.57
C CYS A 108 -16.69 -8.00 -8.63
N GLN A 109 -17.44 -8.33 -9.69
CA GLN A 109 -18.00 -9.66 -9.90
C GLN A 109 -16.91 -10.73 -10.12
N LEU A 110 -15.75 -10.32 -10.65
CA LEU A 110 -14.56 -11.17 -10.79
C LEU A 110 -13.69 -11.24 -9.52
N GLY A 111 -14.13 -10.64 -8.41
CA GLY A 111 -13.33 -10.56 -7.17
C GLY A 111 -12.12 -9.64 -7.28
N GLN A 112 -12.05 -8.79 -8.30
CA GLN A 112 -10.98 -7.82 -8.56
C GLN A 112 -11.37 -6.41 -8.07
N SER A 113 -11.78 -6.30 -6.81
CA SER A 113 -12.21 -5.03 -6.21
C SER A 113 -11.16 -3.93 -6.34
N GLN A 114 -9.87 -4.24 -6.22
CA GLN A 114 -8.79 -3.25 -6.40
C GLN A 114 -8.83 -2.49 -7.75
N SER A 115 -9.52 -3.04 -8.75
CA SER A 115 -9.69 -2.48 -10.10
C SER A 115 -11.08 -1.85 -10.32
N CYS A 116 -11.94 -1.75 -9.30
CA CYS A 116 -13.25 -1.11 -9.38
C CYS A 116 -13.11 0.40 -9.57
N GLN A 117 -13.78 0.99 -10.55
CA GLN A 117 -13.72 2.44 -10.78
C GLN A 117 -14.78 3.23 -10.00
N ASN A 118 -15.79 2.55 -9.45
CA ASN A 118 -16.95 3.16 -8.81
C ASN A 118 -16.89 3.14 -7.28
N GLY A 119 -16.02 2.30 -6.71
CA GLY A 119 -15.89 2.14 -5.27
C GLY A 119 -15.16 3.31 -4.60
N PRO A 120 -15.49 3.62 -3.33
CA PRO A 120 -14.70 4.58 -2.56
C PRO A 120 -13.29 4.05 -2.31
N ILE A 121 -12.36 4.96 -2.09
CA ILE A 121 -10.97 4.69 -1.73
C ILE A 121 -10.64 5.60 -0.56
N ASN A 122 -10.42 5.03 0.62
CA ASN A 122 -9.98 5.80 1.77
C ASN A 122 -8.62 6.48 1.49
N GLY A 123 -8.48 7.75 1.87
CA GLY A 123 -7.34 8.60 1.55
C GLY A 123 -7.45 9.32 0.21
N VAL A 124 -8.39 8.92 -0.66
CA VAL A 124 -8.60 9.52 -1.98
C VAL A 124 -10.03 10.04 -2.12
N THR A 125 -11.04 9.19 -2.33
CA THR A 125 -12.45 9.61 -2.48
C THR A 125 -13.24 9.59 -1.17
N ARG A 126 -12.65 9.03 -0.10
CA ARG A 126 -13.14 9.08 1.29
C ARG A 126 -11.98 9.41 2.22
N ASP A 127 -12.24 9.99 3.39
CA ASP A 127 -11.20 10.31 4.37
C ASP A 127 -10.41 9.07 4.80
N GLY A 128 -9.09 9.24 4.91
CA GLY A 128 -8.11 8.20 5.21
C GLY A 128 -7.55 8.25 6.63
N GLY A 129 -6.39 7.60 6.79
CA GLY A 129 -5.76 7.29 8.08
C GLY A 129 -4.92 8.39 8.70
N TYR A 130 -4.75 9.56 8.06
CA TYR A 130 -4.04 10.69 8.69
C TYR A 130 -4.93 11.40 9.73
N ALA A 131 -5.54 10.64 10.62
CA ALA A 131 -6.48 11.08 11.64
C ALA A 131 -6.39 10.17 12.86
N GLU A 132 -6.86 10.66 14.02
CA GLU A 132 -6.96 9.82 15.23
C GLU A 132 -7.95 8.66 15.05
N TYR A 133 -8.97 8.85 14.22
CA TYR A 133 -9.99 7.86 13.90
C TYR A 133 -10.35 7.87 12.43
N VAL A 134 -10.68 6.70 11.89
CA VAL A 134 -11.09 6.52 10.49
C VAL A 134 -12.22 5.49 10.39
N THR A 135 -13.16 5.70 9.48
CA THR A 135 -14.26 4.76 9.22
C THR A 135 -13.98 3.91 7.99
N LEU A 136 -14.04 2.59 8.16
CA LEU A 136 -13.74 1.61 7.11
C LEU A 136 -14.94 0.72 6.90
N ARG A 137 -15.14 0.20 5.69
CA ARG A 137 -16.07 -0.91 5.50
C ARG A 137 -15.54 -2.13 6.25
N ALA A 138 -16.40 -2.81 7.00
CA ALA A 138 -16.01 -3.97 7.79
C ALA A 138 -15.30 -5.01 6.90
N GLN A 139 -15.82 -5.36 5.73
CA GLN A 139 -15.20 -6.35 4.82
C GLN A 139 -13.81 -5.99 4.27
N ALA A 140 -13.41 -4.73 4.31
CA ALA A 140 -12.05 -4.34 3.92
C ALA A 140 -11.03 -4.71 5.01
N VAL A 141 -11.51 -5.21 6.15
CA VAL A 141 -10.71 -5.42 7.33
C VAL A 141 -9.85 -6.67 7.29
N VAL A 142 -8.53 -6.50 7.36
CA VAL A 142 -7.55 -7.57 7.56
C VAL A 142 -7.13 -7.71 9.03
N ARG A 143 -6.81 -8.93 9.44
CA ARG A 143 -6.25 -9.22 10.76
C ARG A 143 -4.77 -8.83 10.80
N VAL A 144 -4.40 -8.03 11.78
CA VAL A 144 -3.00 -7.74 12.17
C VAL A 144 -2.75 -8.34 13.56
N PRO A 145 -1.74 -9.22 13.72
CA PRO A 145 -1.34 -9.72 15.03
C PRO A 145 -0.97 -8.60 16.02
N ALA A 146 -1.36 -8.74 17.29
CA ALA A 146 -1.18 -7.69 18.30
C ALA A 146 0.27 -7.45 18.72
N ASP A 147 1.14 -8.44 18.51
CA ASP A 147 2.57 -8.41 18.80
C ASP A 147 3.39 -7.65 17.74
N LEU A 148 2.80 -7.34 16.59
CA LEU A 148 3.46 -6.51 15.58
C LEU A 148 3.39 -5.02 15.96
N ASP A 149 4.52 -4.34 15.77
CA ASP A 149 4.58 -2.88 15.90
C ASP A 149 3.71 -2.20 14.82
N PRO A 150 2.80 -1.28 15.20
CA PRO A 150 1.92 -0.63 14.22
C PRO A 150 2.66 0.20 13.16
N ALA A 151 3.75 0.86 13.52
CA ALA A 151 4.50 1.72 12.61
C ALA A 151 5.26 0.87 11.57
N GLU A 152 5.88 -0.23 12.01
CA GLU A 152 6.54 -1.19 11.11
C GLU A 152 5.54 -1.95 10.22
N THR A 153 4.31 -2.18 10.72
CA THR A 153 3.29 -2.94 9.98
C THR A 153 2.59 -2.10 8.91
N ALA A 154 2.42 -0.80 9.15
CA ALA A 154 1.65 0.08 8.27
C ALA A 154 2.08 0.02 6.79
N PRO A 155 3.38 0.11 6.44
CA PRO A 155 3.84 -0.01 5.04
C PRO A 155 3.53 -1.36 4.38
N LEU A 156 3.40 -2.44 5.17
CA LEU A 156 3.05 -3.75 4.63
C LEU A 156 1.63 -3.76 4.05
N LEU A 157 0.77 -2.89 4.59
CA LEU A 157 -0.61 -2.67 4.16
C LEU A 157 -0.70 -1.69 2.98
N CYS A 158 0.29 -1.54 2.12
CA CYS A 158 0.07 -1.02 0.76
C CYS A 158 1.28 -1.40 -0.07
N ALA A 159 2.46 -0.87 0.26
CA ALA A 159 3.69 -1.21 -0.43
C ALA A 159 3.95 -2.73 -0.37
N GLY A 160 3.85 -3.33 0.81
CA GLY A 160 4.07 -4.77 0.99
C GLY A 160 3.10 -5.63 0.17
N VAL A 161 1.80 -5.50 0.39
CA VAL A 161 0.81 -6.29 -0.37
C VAL A 161 0.89 -6.04 -1.88
N THR A 162 1.23 -4.81 -2.31
CA THR A 162 1.44 -4.48 -3.72
C THR A 162 2.61 -5.25 -4.31
N VAL A 163 3.78 -5.22 -3.67
CA VAL A 163 4.96 -5.91 -4.19
C VAL A 163 4.83 -7.43 -4.08
N PHE A 164 4.22 -7.95 -3.01
CA PHE A 164 3.95 -9.37 -2.86
C PHE A 164 3.05 -9.91 -3.98
N ASN A 165 1.94 -9.21 -4.25
CA ASN A 165 1.05 -9.60 -5.34
C ASN A 165 1.67 -9.38 -6.71
N GLY A 166 2.50 -8.34 -6.89
CA GLY A 166 3.25 -8.12 -8.11
C GLY A 166 4.17 -9.29 -8.43
N ILE A 167 4.96 -9.73 -7.44
CA ILE A 167 5.88 -10.86 -7.60
C ILE A 167 5.12 -12.15 -7.93
N ARG A 168 4.02 -12.45 -7.21
CA ARG A 168 3.19 -13.64 -7.47
C ARG A 168 2.58 -13.67 -8.87
N LYS A 169 2.33 -12.51 -9.47
CA LYS A 169 1.75 -12.37 -10.81
C LYS A 169 2.79 -12.32 -11.93
N MET A 170 4.09 -12.33 -11.61
CA MET A 170 5.13 -12.42 -12.65
C MET A 170 5.09 -13.77 -13.37
N GLU A 171 4.60 -14.83 -12.73
CA GLU A 171 4.51 -16.18 -13.32
C GLU A 171 5.84 -16.67 -13.90
N ILE A 172 6.95 -16.32 -13.23
CA ILE A 172 8.31 -16.76 -13.60
C ILE A 172 8.79 -17.86 -12.63
N PRO A 173 9.67 -18.79 -13.09
CA PRO A 173 10.21 -19.85 -12.24
C PRO A 173 10.93 -19.32 -11.00
N GLN A 174 10.85 -20.06 -9.88
CA GLN A 174 11.70 -19.78 -8.72
C GLN A 174 13.18 -19.93 -9.09
N GLY A 175 14.06 -19.17 -8.45
CA GLY A 175 15.48 -19.09 -8.80
C GLY A 175 15.82 -18.16 -9.97
N SER A 176 14.81 -17.71 -10.73
CA SER A 176 14.99 -16.70 -11.78
C SER A 176 15.55 -15.39 -11.21
N LEU A 177 16.24 -14.62 -12.06
CA LEU A 177 16.72 -13.29 -11.73
C LEU A 177 15.59 -12.28 -11.85
N VAL A 178 15.32 -11.55 -10.76
CA VAL A 178 14.37 -10.44 -10.67
C VAL A 178 15.15 -9.15 -10.52
N ALA A 179 14.87 -8.19 -11.41
CA ALA A 179 15.38 -6.83 -11.31
C ALA A 179 14.41 -5.96 -10.50
N VAL A 180 14.89 -5.37 -9.40
CA VAL A 180 14.15 -4.41 -8.58
C VAL A 180 14.66 -3.02 -8.89
N GLN A 181 13.84 -2.22 -9.58
CA GLN A 181 14.21 -0.86 -9.94
C GLN A 181 13.77 0.16 -8.88
N GLY A 182 14.76 0.77 -8.24
CA GLY A 182 14.64 1.70 -7.13
C GLY A 182 14.55 0.99 -5.78
N LEU A 183 15.19 1.56 -4.76
CA LEU A 183 15.17 1.06 -3.37
C LEU A 183 14.42 2.05 -2.44
N GLY A 184 13.23 2.48 -2.87
CA GLY A 184 12.32 3.29 -2.05
C GLY A 184 11.35 2.45 -1.22
N GLY A 185 10.21 3.03 -0.83
CA GLY A 185 9.19 2.37 0.00
C GLY A 185 8.70 1.01 -0.55
N LEU A 186 8.45 0.90 -1.85
CA LEU A 186 8.10 -0.40 -2.46
C LEU A 186 9.34 -1.26 -2.72
N GLY A 187 10.39 -0.66 -3.27
CA GLY A 187 11.57 -1.38 -3.74
C GLY A 187 12.31 -2.16 -2.66
N HIS A 188 12.44 -1.59 -1.45
CA HIS A 188 13.11 -2.29 -0.36
C HIS A 188 12.31 -3.51 0.13
N LEU A 189 10.98 -3.46 0.09
CA LEU A 189 10.12 -4.62 0.37
C LEU A 189 10.16 -5.64 -0.78
N ALA A 190 10.20 -5.17 -2.03
CA ALA A 190 10.30 -6.03 -3.20
C ALA A 190 11.58 -6.87 -3.18
N ALA A 191 12.73 -6.27 -2.83
CA ALA A 191 14.00 -6.98 -2.71
C ALA A 191 13.93 -8.08 -1.63
N GLN A 192 13.39 -7.75 -0.45
CA GLN A 192 13.23 -8.71 0.64
C GLN A 192 12.28 -9.85 0.27
N TYR A 193 11.09 -9.54 -0.25
CA TYR A 193 10.12 -10.57 -0.63
C TYR A 193 10.64 -11.45 -1.76
N ALA A 194 11.23 -10.88 -2.81
CA ALA A 194 11.78 -11.68 -3.90
C ALA A 194 12.88 -12.62 -3.39
N THR A 195 13.79 -12.14 -2.55
CA THR A 195 14.84 -12.97 -1.95
C THR A 195 14.24 -14.09 -1.09
N LYS A 196 13.29 -13.78 -0.19
CA LYS A 196 12.65 -14.78 0.68
C LYS A 196 11.74 -15.76 -0.07
N MET A 197 11.27 -15.39 -1.26
CA MET A 197 10.53 -16.28 -2.17
C MET A 197 11.44 -17.13 -3.06
N GLY A 198 12.77 -17.04 -2.90
CA GLY A 198 13.75 -17.88 -3.60
C GLY A 198 14.20 -17.33 -4.96
N TYR A 199 13.95 -16.07 -5.27
CA TYR A 199 14.49 -15.43 -6.48
C TYR A 199 15.91 -14.91 -6.25
N ARG A 200 16.70 -14.84 -7.32
CA ARG A 200 17.92 -14.04 -7.33
C ARG A 200 17.53 -12.59 -7.59
N VAL A 201 18.08 -11.65 -6.83
CA VAL A 201 17.68 -10.24 -6.93
C VAL A 201 18.85 -9.37 -7.39
N ALA A 202 18.61 -8.59 -8.44
CA ALA A 202 19.45 -7.47 -8.83
C ALA A 202 18.73 -6.16 -8.48
N ALA A 203 19.28 -5.39 -7.54
CA ALA A 203 18.77 -4.08 -7.18
C ALA A 203 19.40 -3.00 -8.06
N ILE A 204 18.57 -2.15 -8.67
CA ILE A 204 19.00 -1.08 -9.55
C ILE A 204 18.62 0.24 -8.91
N SER A 205 19.59 1.11 -8.62
CA SER A 205 19.33 2.46 -8.10
C SER A 205 20.50 3.37 -8.43
N SER A 206 20.28 4.68 -8.41
CA SER A 206 21.38 5.65 -8.44
C SER A 206 22.05 5.76 -7.06
N GLY A 207 23.38 5.87 -7.09
CA GLY A 207 24.24 6.20 -5.95
C GLY A 207 24.79 4.99 -5.20
N ALA A 208 26.11 4.83 -5.27
CA ALA A 208 26.86 3.72 -4.68
C ALA A 208 26.61 3.48 -3.18
N ALA A 209 26.24 4.53 -2.42
CA ALA A 209 25.93 4.42 -1.00
C ALA A 209 24.78 3.43 -0.68
N LYS A 210 23.91 3.12 -1.65
CA LYS A 210 22.80 2.18 -1.47
C LYS A 210 23.19 0.72 -1.68
N ALA A 211 24.42 0.43 -2.11
CA ALA A 211 24.88 -0.95 -2.33
C ALA A 211 24.86 -1.78 -1.04
N GLY A 212 25.31 -1.19 0.08
CA GLY A 212 25.25 -1.85 1.39
C GLY A 212 23.83 -2.18 1.81
N PHE A 213 22.92 -1.19 1.72
CA PHE A 213 21.51 -1.39 2.00
C PHE A 213 20.86 -2.45 1.09
N ALA A 214 21.20 -2.47 -0.21
CA ALA A 214 20.71 -3.52 -1.13
C ALA A 214 21.13 -4.92 -0.68
N SER A 215 22.38 -5.08 -0.23
CA SER A 215 22.91 -6.34 0.29
C SER A 215 22.20 -6.77 1.58
N GLU A 216 21.94 -5.84 2.50
CA GLU A 216 21.20 -6.11 3.75
C GLU A 216 19.78 -6.62 3.47
N LEU A 217 19.14 -6.10 2.42
CA LEU A 217 17.82 -6.54 1.96
C LEU A 217 17.84 -7.90 1.24
N GLY A 218 19.03 -8.47 1.01
CA GLY A 218 19.23 -9.77 0.37
C GLY A 218 19.48 -9.73 -1.14
N ALA A 219 19.68 -8.55 -1.74
CA ALA A 219 20.03 -8.46 -3.16
C ALA A 219 21.42 -9.06 -3.40
N GLY A 220 21.50 -10.02 -4.34
CA GLY A 220 22.77 -10.64 -4.72
C GLY A 220 23.62 -9.77 -5.65
N CYS A 221 23.04 -8.71 -6.22
CA CYS A 221 23.74 -7.74 -7.05
C CYS A 221 23.12 -6.35 -6.87
N PHE A 222 23.98 -5.33 -6.83
CA PHE A 222 23.58 -3.92 -6.94
C PHE A 222 24.13 -3.35 -8.25
N ILE A 223 23.31 -2.60 -8.96
CA ILE A 223 23.62 -1.94 -10.22
C ILE A 223 23.41 -0.44 -10.01
N ASP A 224 24.51 0.32 -10.04
CA ASP A 224 24.42 1.77 -9.92
C ASP A 224 24.13 2.39 -11.29
N SER A 225 22.85 2.72 -11.52
CA SER A 225 22.39 3.27 -12.79
C SER A 225 22.94 4.65 -13.12
N SER A 226 23.71 5.28 -12.23
CA SER A 226 24.40 6.55 -12.49
C SER A 226 25.82 6.38 -13.06
N VAL A 227 26.38 5.18 -13.02
CA VAL A 227 27.76 4.90 -13.46
C VAL A 227 27.85 3.80 -14.51
N GLU A 228 26.87 2.89 -14.58
CA GLU A 228 26.81 1.84 -15.58
C GLU A 228 25.41 1.72 -16.20
N ASP A 229 25.33 1.15 -17.42
CA ASP A 229 24.06 0.85 -18.06
C ASP A 229 23.41 -0.38 -17.42
N PRO A 230 22.24 -0.24 -16.76
CA PRO A 230 21.58 -1.37 -16.11
C PRO A 230 21.14 -2.45 -17.09
N VAL A 231 20.81 -2.09 -18.33
CA VAL A 231 20.38 -3.07 -19.34
C VAL A 231 21.53 -3.97 -19.74
N ALA A 232 22.68 -3.39 -20.10
CA ALA A 232 23.88 -4.15 -20.40
C ALA A 232 24.30 -5.02 -19.20
N ARG A 233 24.25 -4.48 -17.99
CA ARG A 233 24.62 -5.23 -16.77
C ARG A 233 23.69 -6.41 -16.50
N LEU A 234 22.38 -6.24 -16.63
CA LEU A 234 21.41 -7.34 -16.50
C LEU A 234 21.60 -8.42 -17.56
N LYS A 235 21.88 -8.05 -18.82
CA LYS A 235 22.20 -9.01 -19.88
C LYS A 235 23.44 -9.85 -19.53
N ALA A 236 24.49 -9.22 -18.98
CA ALA A 236 25.68 -9.93 -18.53
C ALA A 236 25.42 -10.89 -17.35
N LEU A 237 24.35 -10.69 -16.58
CA LEU A 237 23.92 -11.59 -15.50
C LEU A 237 23.02 -12.75 -15.98
N GLY A 238 22.88 -12.92 -17.30
CA GLY A 238 22.02 -13.94 -17.91
C GLY A 238 20.60 -13.47 -18.23
N GLY A 239 20.33 -12.16 -18.13
CA GLY A 239 19.01 -11.57 -18.33
C GLY A 239 18.11 -11.71 -17.10
N ALA A 240 17.12 -10.82 -16.99
CA ALA A 240 16.07 -10.91 -15.99
C ALA A 240 14.76 -11.36 -16.66
N GLU A 241 14.14 -12.40 -16.11
CA GLU A 241 12.85 -12.89 -16.57
C GLU A 241 11.77 -11.85 -16.23
N CYS A 242 10.87 -11.55 -17.18
CA CYS A 242 9.93 -10.44 -17.03
C CYS A 242 8.52 -10.77 -17.48
N LYS A 243 7.57 -10.59 -16.55
CA LYS A 243 6.24 -10.05 -16.86
C LYS A 243 6.06 -8.80 -16.00
N GLY A 244 6.17 -7.63 -16.60
CA GLY A 244 6.11 -6.36 -15.87
C GLY A 244 4.80 -6.22 -15.10
N TYR A 245 4.89 -5.92 -13.80
CA TYR A 245 3.72 -5.60 -12.98
C TYR A 245 3.68 -4.10 -12.71
N GLN A 246 2.64 -3.43 -13.22
CA GLN A 246 2.31 -2.06 -12.87
C GLN A 246 1.08 -2.09 -11.93
N PRO A 247 1.16 -1.52 -10.72
CA PRO A 247 0.00 -1.47 -9.83
C PRO A 247 -1.14 -0.65 -10.46
N PRO A 248 -2.41 -1.03 -10.24
CA PRO A 248 -3.57 -0.38 -10.87
C PRO A 248 -3.87 1.03 -10.35
N CYS A 249 -3.17 1.51 -9.31
CA CYS A 249 -3.36 2.84 -8.75
C CYS A 249 -2.51 3.90 -9.49
N GLY A 250 -3.08 4.47 -10.56
CA GLY A 250 -2.74 5.81 -11.03
C GLY A 250 -1.88 5.89 -12.29
N ARG A 251 -2.31 6.76 -13.21
CA ARG A 251 -1.49 7.35 -14.27
C ARG A 251 -0.46 8.36 -13.70
N ALA A 252 0.11 8.07 -12.53
CA ALA A 252 1.25 8.79 -12.01
C ALA A 252 2.48 8.25 -12.74
N ALA A 253 3.16 9.13 -13.47
CA ALA A 253 4.31 8.83 -14.29
C ALA A 253 5.40 8.08 -13.48
N GLY A 254 5.92 6.97 -14.02
CA GLY A 254 7.31 6.56 -13.76
C GLY A 254 7.59 5.24 -13.04
N ALA A 255 6.62 4.52 -12.48
CA ALA A 255 6.93 3.28 -11.74
C ALA A 255 6.91 2.01 -12.62
N ARG A 256 7.80 1.92 -13.62
CA ARG A 256 8.22 0.60 -14.14
C ARG A 256 9.19 0.00 -13.11
N GLN A 257 8.66 -0.71 -12.11
CA GLN A 257 9.50 -1.27 -11.04
C GLN A 257 10.21 -2.58 -11.41
N VAL A 258 9.86 -3.17 -12.55
CA VAL A 258 10.52 -4.33 -13.14
C VAL A 258 10.80 -4.01 -14.60
N VAL A 259 12.06 -3.80 -14.95
CA VAL A 259 12.51 -3.59 -16.34
C VAL A 259 13.16 -4.88 -16.82
N GLY A 260 12.60 -5.47 -17.87
CA GLY A 260 13.20 -6.57 -18.61
C GLY A 260 13.75 -6.06 -19.94
N ALA A 261 14.99 -6.42 -20.24
CA ALA A 261 15.56 -6.28 -21.57
C ALA A 261 15.45 -7.64 -22.27
N HIS A 262 14.53 -7.77 -23.23
CA HIS A 262 14.60 -8.89 -24.18
C HIS A 262 15.77 -8.63 -25.13
N GLY A 263 16.69 -9.60 -25.19
CA GLY A 263 17.56 -9.77 -26.34
C GLY A 263 16.75 -10.48 -27.44
N GLY A 264 16.34 -9.71 -28.44
CA GLY A 264 16.35 -10.14 -29.83
C GLY A 264 17.59 -9.54 -30.48
#